data_AF-A0A3N5G2K0-F1
#
_entry.id   AF-A0A3N5G2K0-F1
#
_cell.length_a   1.000
_cell.length_b   1.000
_cell.length_c   1.000
_cell.angle_alpha   90.00
_cell.angle_beta   90.00
_cell.angle_gamma   90.00
#
_symmetry.space_group_name_H-M   'P 1'
#
loop_
_entity.id
_entity.type
_entity.pdbx_description
1 polymer ?
#
loop_
_entity_poly.entity_id
_entity_poly.type
_entity_poly.pdbx_seq_one_letter_code
_entity_poly.pdbx_strand_id
1 'polypeptide(L)'
;MIDQGQTEWYKDAIIYQLHIKAFFDSTNDGIGDFSGLLQKLDYVQALGVNTVWVLPFYPSPLRDDGYDIADYRSVNPAFGTLRDVRRFVKAAHERGLRVITELVINHTSDQHHWFQRARRAKPGDARHDPFRNQDEDRCPTRGRARRNARRAHSPGSRPTGRQRCGGARPGRCRRGLLPVR
;
A
#
# COMPACT_ATOMS: atom_id res chain seq x y z
N MET A 1 -5.64 -13.83 25.79
CA MET A 1 -4.78 -13.06 26.72
C MET A 1 -3.42 -12.95 26.08
N ILE A 2 -2.97 -11.74 25.76
CA ILE A 2 -1.57 -11.50 25.39
C ILE A 2 -0.82 -11.40 26.72
N ASP A 3 0.09 -12.34 26.96
CA ASP A 3 0.95 -12.35 28.13
C ASP A 3 1.83 -11.09 28.16
N GLN A 4 1.66 -10.28 29.20
CA GLN A 4 2.34 -8.99 29.42
C GLN A 4 3.56 -9.15 30.36
N GLY A 5 4.09 -10.37 30.51
CA GLY A 5 5.16 -10.67 31.47
C GLY A 5 6.61 -10.47 30.98
N GLN A 6 6.84 -10.25 29.68
CA GLN A 6 8.18 -10.17 29.05
C GLN A 6 8.19 -9.25 27.80
N THR A 7 7.62 -8.04 27.89
CA THR A 7 6.69 -7.62 26.81
C THR A 7 7.23 -6.71 25.71
N GLU A 8 8.49 -6.26 25.77
CA GLU A 8 9.05 -5.38 24.74
C GLU A 8 10.21 -6.04 23.98
N TRP A 9 10.01 -7.28 23.54
CA TRP A 9 11.00 -8.03 22.74
C TRP A 9 11.60 -7.22 21.58
N TYR A 10 10.84 -6.27 21.02
CA TYR A 10 11.26 -5.42 19.91
C TYR A 10 12.38 -4.44 20.30
N LYS A 11 12.55 -4.09 21.58
CA LYS A 11 13.63 -3.20 22.05
C LYS A 11 15.00 -3.87 21.95
N ASP A 12 15.06 -5.18 22.12
CA ASP A 12 16.27 -5.98 22.02
C ASP A 12 16.39 -6.65 20.65
N ALA A 13 15.58 -6.24 19.66
CA ALA A 13 15.56 -6.88 18.35
C ALA A 13 16.83 -6.57 17.56
N ILE A 14 17.55 -7.62 17.18
CA ILE A 14 18.61 -7.58 16.17
C ILE A 14 17.99 -8.12 14.90
N ILE A 15 17.71 -7.20 13.97
CA ILE A 15 16.89 -7.48 12.78
C ILE A 15 17.78 -7.78 11.58
N TYR A 16 17.54 -8.93 10.94
CA TYR A 16 18.04 -9.24 9.62
C TYR A 16 16.95 -9.01 8.58
N GLN A 17 17.12 -7.96 7.78
CA GLN A 17 16.20 -7.63 6.69
C GLN A 17 16.62 -8.38 5.42
N LEU A 18 15.67 -9.04 4.76
CA LEU A 18 15.94 -9.76 3.52
C LEU A 18 14.80 -9.67 2.51
N HIS A 19 15.18 -9.76 1.24
CA HIS A 19 14.27 -9.84 0.10
C HIS A 19 14.26 -11.29 -0.43
N ILE A 20 13.08 -11.93 -0.46
CA ILE A 20 12.94 -13.35 -0.87
C ILE A 20 13.57 -13.62 -2.24
N LYS A 21 13.16 -12.83 -3.25
CA LYS A 21 13.70 -12.84 -4.63
C LYS A 21 15.23 -12.95 -4.75
N ALA A 22 15.98 -12.35 -3.83
CA ALA A 22 17.44 -12.23 -3.94
C ALA A 22 18.22 -13.07 -2.92
N PHE A 23 17.53 -13.74 -2.00
CA PHE A 23 18.20 -14.37 -0.86
C PHE A 23 18.78 -15.74 -1.17
N PHE A 24 17.93 -16.71 -1.55
CA PHE A 24 18.37 -18.05 -1.93
C PHE A 24 17.32 -18.74 -2.80
N ASP A 25 17.74 -19.19 -3.97
CA ASP A 25 16.93 -19.94 -4.94
C ASP A 25 17.07 -21.44 -4.68
N SER A 26 15.96 -22.12 -4.38
CA SER A 26 15.94 -23.57 -4.14
C SER A 26 15.56 -24.40 -5.35
N THR A 27 15.04 -23.76 -6.40
CA THR A 27 14.50 -24.43 -7.59
C THR A 27 15.39 -24.25 -8.83
N ASN A 28 16.41 -23.41 -8.73
CA ASN A 28 17.36 -23.08 -9.79
C ASN A 28 16.68 -22.41 -11.00
N ASP A 29 15.68 -21.57 -10.74
CA ASP A 29 14.97 -20.76 -11.74
C ASP A 29 15.47 -19.30 -11.82
N GLY A 30 16.42 -18.92 -10.96
CA GLY A 30 17.04 -17.60 -10.87
C GLY A 30 16.35 -16.66 -9.88
N ILE A 31 15.32 -17.11 -9.16
CA ILE A 31 14.56 -16.31 -8.20
C ILE A 31 14.56 -17.01 -6.84
N GLY A 32 14.89 -16.27 -5.79
CA GLY A 32 14.80 -16.78 -4.43
C GLY A 32 13.36 -17.03 -3.98
N ASP A 33 13.17 -18.04 -3.12
CA ASP A 33 11.86 -18.53 -2.71
C ASP A 33 11.83 -18.90 -1.20
N PHE A 34 10.63 -19.14 -0.64
CA PHE A 34 10.48 -19.47 0.78
C PHE A 34 11.10 -20.80 1.18
N SER A 35 11.16 -21.78 0.28
CA SER A 35 11.86 -23.06 0.54
C SER A 35 13.37 -22.82 0.63
N GLY A 36 13.90 -21.93 -0.22
CA GLY A 36 15.28 -21.49 -0.15
C GLY A 36 15.62 -20.76 1.14
N LEU A 37 14.77 -19.82 1.55
CA LEU A 37 14.90 -19.15 2.86
C LEU A 37 14.89 -20.16 4.02
N LEU A 38 13.99 -21.16 3.97
CA LEU A 38 13.90 -22.20 4.99
C LEU A 38 15.21 -22.99 5.13
N GLN A 39 15.88 -23.31 4.01
CA GLN A 39 17.18 -24.01 4.01
C GLN A 39 18.31 -23.18 4.63
N LYS A 40 18.17 -21.86 4.70
CA LYS A 40 19.20 -20.94 5.22
C LYS A 40 18.85 -20.37 6.58
N LEU A 41 17.75 -20.80 7.22
CA LEU A 41 17.38 -20.32 8.56
C LEU A 41 18.46 -20.58 9.61
N ASP A 42 19.18 -21.70 9.52
CA ASP A 42 20.29 -22.00 10.43
C ASP A 42 21.46 -21.02 10.25
N TYR A 43 21.73 -20.61 9.01
CA TYR A 43 22.70 -19.55 8.72
C TYR A 43 22.24 -18.21 9.31
N VAL A 44 20.97 -17.83 9.10
CA VAL A 44 20.42 -16.59 9.65
C VAL A 44 20.53 -16.59 11.17
N GLN A 45 20.18 -17.68 11.84
CA GLN A 45 20.33 -17.81 13.29
C GLN A 45 21.79 -17.72 13.74
N ALA A 46 22.72 -18.36 13.01
CA ALA A 46 24.15 -18.34 13.33
C ALA A 46 24.79 -16.96 13.24
N LEU A 47 24.19 -16.01 12.50
CA LEU A 47 24.61 -14.60 12.51
C LEU A 47 24.37 -13.90 13.86
N GLY A 48 23.61 -14.52 14.76
CA GLY A 48 23.29 -13.96 16.08
C GLY A 48 22.08 -13.02 16.08
N VAL A 49 21.32 -12.97 14.98
CA VAL A 49 20.09 -12.17 14.90
C VAL A 49 18.94 -12.90 15.59
N ASN A 50 17.99 -12.14 16.11
CA ASN A 50 16.81 -12.70 16.79
C ASN A 50 15.50 -12.40 16.06
N THR A 51 15.53 -11.59 15.00
CA THR A 51 14.35 -11.17 14.25
C THR A 51 14.67 -11.13 12.76
N VAL A 52 13.77 -11.68 11.95
CA VAL A 52 13.83 -11.62 10.48
C VAL A 52 12.76 -10.66 9.98
N TRP A 53 13.16 -9.68 9.18
CA TRP A 53 12.25 -8.80 8.46
C TRP A 53 12.19 -9.18 6.99
N VAL A 54 11.05 -9.72 6.59
CA VAL A 54 10.82 -10.12 5.22
C VAL A 54 10.18 -8.96 4.45
N LEU A 55 10.88 -8.49 3.40
CA LEU A 55 10.38 -7.53 2.42
C LEU A 55 9.12 -8.06 1.70
N PRO A 56 8.41 -7.22 0.91
CA PRO A 56 7.12 -7.61 0.36
C PRO A 56 7.22 -8.89 -0.49
N PHE A 57 6.40 -9.88 -0.14
CA PHE A 57 6.29 -11.15 -0.86
C PHE A 57 4.89 -11.40 -1.42
N TYR A 58 4.03 -10.38 -1.39
CA TYR A 58 2.67 -10.41 -1.90
C TYR A 58 2.66 -10.42 -3.44
N PRO A 59 1.56 -10.88 -4.08
CA PRO A 59 1.38 -10.68 -5.52
C PRO A 59 1.54 -9.22 -5.88
N SER A 60 2.40 -8.96 -6.86
CA SER A 60 2.72 -7.65 -7.38
C SER A 60 3.14 -7.82 -8.84
N PRO A 61 2.83 -6.84 -9.71
CA PRO A 61 3.40 -6.76 -11.06
C PRO A 61 4.92 -6.51 -11.11
N LEU A 62 5.54 -6.31 -9.95
CA LEU A 62 6.96 -6.06 -9.73
C LEU A 62 7.48 -4.81 -10.44
N ARG A 63 6.65 -3.76 -10.56
CA ARG A 63 7.10 -2.47 -11.10
C ARG A 63 7.86 -1.65 -10.07
N ASP A 64 7.65 -1.95 -8.79
CA ASP A 64 8.36 -1.37 -7.65
C ASP A 64 8.86 -2.49 -6.71
N ASP A 65 9.47 -3.53 -7.29
CA ASP A 65 10.05 -4.69 -6.58
C ASP A 65 9.17 -5.31 -5.47
N GLY A 66 7.83 -5.27 -5.63
CA GLY A 66 6.89 -5.89 -4.70
C GLY A 66 6.11 -4.90 -3.82
N TYR A 67 6.47 -3.61 -3.81
CA TYR A 67 5.74 -2.58 -3.07
C TYR A 67 4.41 -2.19 -3.76
N ASP A 68 4.29 -2.44 -5.06
CA ASP A 68 3.05 -2.35 -5.84
C ASP A 68 2.14 -3.58 -5.63
N ILE A 69 1.56 -3.72 -4.43
CA ILE A 69 0.79 -4.91 -4.01
C ILE A 69 -0.58 -5.01 -4.72
N ALA A 70 -0.86 -6.16 -5.32
CA ALA A 70 -2.12 -6.50 -5.99
C ALA A 70 -3.09 -7.32 -5.12
N ASP A 71 -2.58 -8.06 -4.12
CA ASP A 71 -3.40 -8.74 -3.10
C ASP A 71 -2.63 -8.94 -1.80
N TYR A 72 -3.15 -8.43 -0.68
CA TYR A 72 -2.54 -8.57 0.65
C TYR A 72 -2.72 -9.94 1.31
N ARG A 73 -3.59 -10.82 0.75
CA ARG A 73 -3.98 -12.08 1.41
C ARG A 73 -3.28 -13.31 0.86
N SER A 74 -2.50 -13.15 -0.19
CA SER A 74 -1.81 -14.25 -0.85
C SER A 74 -0.31 -13.95 -1.01
N VAL A 75 0.41 -14.89 -1.57
CA VAL A 75 1.86 -14.85 -1.77
C VAL A 75 2.10 -14.80 -3.27
N ASN A 76 3.12 -14.05 -3.69
CA ASN A 76 3.55 -14.03 -5.08
C ASN A 76 3.93 -15.47 -5.49
N PRO A 77 3.31 -16.04 -6.55
CA PRO A 77 3.58 -17.43 -6.95
C PRO A 77 5.06 -17.72 -7.24
N ALA A 78 5.84 -16.71 -7.64
CA ALA A 78 7.28 -16.84 -7.86
C ALA A 78 8.07 -17.13 -6.57
N PHE A 79 7.51 -16.84 -5.39
CA PHE A 79 8.18 -17.05 -4.09
C PHE A 79 7.65 -18.28 -3.35
N GLY A 80 6.56 -18.88 -3.83
CA GLY A 80 5.91 -20.04 -3.24
C GLY A 80 4.46 -19.80 -2.83
N THR A 81 3.99 -20.53 -1.82
CA THR A 81 2.58 -20.53 -1.39
C THR A 81 2.41 -20.02 0.03
N LEU A 82 1.17 -19.71 0.42
CA LEU A 82 0.84 -19.40 1.82
C LEU A 82 1.19 -20.55 2.78
N ARG A 83 1.21 -21.80 2.30
CA ARG A 83 1.66 -22.94 3.10
C ARG A 83 3.15 -22.86 3.39
N ASP A 84 3.96 -22.40 2.44
CA ASP A 84 5.41 -22.29 2.59
C ASP A 84 5.77 -21.17 3.56
N VAL A 85 5.07 -20.03 3.49
CA VAL A 85 5.18 -18.95 4.49
C VAL A 85 4.87 -19.47 5.90
N ARG A 86 3.79 -20.24 6.07
CA ARG A 86 3.45 -20.84 7.38
C ARG A 86 4.54 -21.79 7.90
N ARG A 87 5.15 -22.59 7.01
CA ARG A 87 6.27 -23.47 7.39
C ARG A 87 7.48 -22.66 7.82
N PHE A 88 7.83 -21.63 7.06
CA PHE A 88 8.91 -20.70 7.40
C PHE A 88 8.69 -20.04 8.77
N VAL A 89 7.51 -19.47 9.02
CA VAL A 89 7.20 -18.81 10.30
C VAL A 89 7.29 -19.81 11.46
N LYS A 90 6.77 -21.03 11.31
CA LYS A 90 6.88 -22.09 12.32
C LYS A 90 8.34 -22.44 12.60
N ALA A 91 9.14 -22.67 11.56
CA ALA A 91 10.55 -23.04 11.68
C ALA A 91 11.42 -21.91 12.25
N ALA A 92 11.09 -20.65 11.96
CA ALA A 92 11.72 -19.48 12.56
C ALA A 92 11.42 -19.42 14.06
N HIS A 93 10.14 -19.56 14.45
CA HIS A 93 9.75 -19.57 15.87
C HIS A 93 10.38 -20.73 16.64
N GLU A 94 10.51 -21.92 16.06
CA GLU A 94 11.21 -23.07 16.67
C GLU A 94 12.70 -22.78 16.95
N ARG A 95 13.30 -21.84 16.21
CA ARG A 95 14.67 -21.35 16.40
C ARG A 95 14.76 -20.13 17.33
N GLY A 96 13.65 -19.72 17.94
CA GLY A 96 13.58 -18.51 18.75
C GLY A 96 13.65 -17.21 17.93
N LEU A 97 13.58 -17.29 16.59
CA LEU A 97 13.54 -16.11 15.73
C LEU A 97 12.13 -15.53 15.70
N ARG A 98 12.01 -14.21 15.76
CA ARG A 98 10.77 -13.49 15.45
C ARG A 98 10.70 -13.19 13.96
N VAL A 99 9.49 -13.06 13.42
CA VAL A 99 9.26 -12.71 12.02
C VAL A 99 8.41 -11.46 11.94
N ILE A 100 8.90 -10.46 11.23
CA ILE A 100 8.13 -9.26 10.85
C ILE A 100 8.02 -9.18 9.33
N THR A 101 6.94 -8.57 8.86
CA THR A 101 6.67 -8.38 7.44
C THR A 101 6.32 -6.93 7.15
N GLU A 102 6.50 -6.53 5.90
CA GLU A 102 6.09 -5.23 5.39
C GLU A 102 4.57 -5.04 5.37
N LEU A 103 4.14 -3.82 5.70
CA LEU A 103 2.76 -3.37 5.63
C LEU A 103 2.67 -2.09 4.79
N VAL A 104 2.60 -2.26 3.47
CA VAL A 104 2.50 -1.15 2.52
C VAL A 104 1.03 -0.77 2.33
N ILE A 105 0.57 0.27 3.03
CA ILE A 105 -0.85 0.68 3.02
C ILE A 105 -1.10 2.09 2.45
N ASN A 106 -0.03 2.80 2.11
CA ASN A 106 -0.13 4.14 1.52
C ASN A 106 -0.63 4.08 0.06
N HIS A 107 -0.36 2.99 -0.65
CA HIS A 107 -0.77 2.76 -2.03
C HIS A 107 -0.99 1.26 -2.30
N THR A 108 -1.66 0.94 -3.41
CA THR A 108 -1.81 -0.41 -3.95
C THR A 108 -1.45 -0.40 -5.43
N SER A 109 -1.17 -1.57 -6.01
CA SER A 109 -1.06 -1.75 -7.46
C SER A 109 -2.31 -1.23 -8.19
N ASP A 110 -2.14 -0.79 -9.43
CA ASP A 110 -3.25 -0.53 -10.34
C ASP A 110 -4.01 -1.82 -10.71
N GLN A 111 -3.41 -2.99 -10.52
CA GLN A 111 -4.07 -4.28 -10.69
C GLN A 111 -4.90 -4.72 -9.47
N HIS A 112 -4.76 -4.03 -8.32
CA HIS A 112 -5.49 -4.38 -7.09
C HIS A 112 -7.00 -4.27 -7.29
N HIS A 113 -7.78 -5.20 -6.71
CA HIS A 113 -9.25 -5.23 -6.91
C HIS A 113 -9.94 -3.95 -6.46
N TRP A 114 -9.40 -3.25 -5.46
CA TRP A 114 -9.92 -1.95 -5.02
C TRP A 114 -9.75 -0.89 -6.11
N PHE A 115 -8.57 -0.80 -6.71
CA PHE A 115 -8.31 0.15 -7.79
C PHE A 115 -9.17 -0.14 -9.01
N GLN A 116 -9.28 -1.42 -9.40
CA GLN A 116 -10.13 -1.85 -10.50
C GLN A 116 -11.61 -1.51 -10.27
N ARG A 117 -12.10 -1.65 -9.03
CA ARG A 117 -13.46 -1.26 -8.65
C ARG A 117 -13.65 0.26 -8.71
N ALA A 118 -12.71 1.03 -8.18
CA ALA A 118 -12.77 2.48 -8.20
C ALA A 118 -12.78 3.03 -9.63
N ARG A 119 -11.93 2.49 -10.51
CA ARG A 119 -11.85 2.87 -11.93
C ARG A 119 -13.13 2.60 -12.71
N ARG A 120 -13.91 1.58 -12.32
CA ARG A 120 -15.19 1.24 -12.94
C ARG A 120 -16.38 1.93 -12.27
N ALA A 121 -16.18 2.57 -11.12
CA ALA A 121 -17.24 3.23 -10.38
C ALA A 121 -17.70 4.50 -11.12
N LYS A 122 -19.00 4.80 -11.03
CA LYS A 122 -19.55 6.05 -11.58
C LYS A 122 -19.16 7.23 -10.67
N PRO A 123 -19.08 8.46 -11.21
CA PRO A 123 -18.88 9.65 -10.38
C PRO A 123 -19.95 9.74 -9.28
N GLY A 124 -19.53 9.98 -8.03
CA GLY A 124 -20.42 10.05 -6.86
C GLY A 124 -20.67 8.71 -6.15
N ASP A 125 -20.09 7.61 -6.62
CA ASP A 125 -20.06 6.33 -5.91
C ASP A 125 -18.93 6.31 -4.86
N ALA A 126 -19.22 5.88 -3.63
CA ALA A 126 -18.23 5.81 -2.54
C ALA A 126 -17.00 4.95 -2.88
N ARG A 127 -17.13 4.01 -3.83
CA ARG A 127 -16.02 3.18 -4.31
C ARG A 127 -15.01 3.96 -5.18
N HIS A 128 -15.38 5.14 -5.67
CA HIS A 128 -14.50 6.04 -6.42
C HIS A 128 -13.55 6.82 -5.48
N ASP A 129 -13.96 7.02 -4.22
CA ASP A 129 -13.32 7.91 -3.25
C ASP A 129 -11.96 7.46 -2.68
N PRO A 130 -11.60 6.15 -2.55
CA PRO A 130 -10.35 5.77 -1.89
C PRO A 130 -9.09 6.09 -2.72
N PHE A 131 -9.24 6.54 -3.98
CA PHE A 131 -8.13 6.92 -4.85
C PHE A 131 -8.28 8.37 -5.29
N ARG A 132 -7.21 9.16 -5.16
CA ARG A 132 -7.23 10.59 -5.47
C ARG A 132 -7.21 10.84 -6.98
N ASN A 133 -8.17 11.62 -7.48
CA ASN A 133 -8.28 12.02 -8.88
C ASN A 133 -7.85 13.47 -9.08
N GLN A 134 -6.81 13.70 -9.90
CA GLN A 134 -6.34 15.06 -10.18
C GLN A 134 -7.38 15.93 -10.91
N ASP A 135 -8.28 15.32 -11.68
CA ASP A 135 -9.31 16.04 -12.44
C ASP A 135 -10.46 16.56 -11.56
N GLU A 136 -10.76 15.91 -10.43
CA GLU A 136 -11.81 16.35 -9.51
C GLU A 136 -11.34 17.47 -8.58
N ASP A 137 -10.04 17.48 -8.24
CA ASP A 137 -9.42 18.54 -7.42
C ASP A 137 -9.28 19.86 -8.18
N ARG A 138 -9.31 19.85 -9.52
CA ARG A 138 -9.12 21.05 -10.35
C ARG A 138 -10.42 21.82 -10.63
N CYS A 139 -11.59 21.27 -10.28
CA CYS A 139 -12.86 21.94 -10.48
C CYS A 139 -13.57 22.14 -9.14
N PRO A 140 -13.39 23.29 -8.45
CA PRO A 140 -14.20 23.60 -7.31
C PRO A 140 -15.65 23.70 -7.79
N THR A 141 -16.46 22.69 -7.48
CA THR A 141 -17.89 22.73 -7.73
C THR A 141 -18.43 24.02 -7.11
N ARG A 142 -19.05 24.86 -7.93
CA ARG A 142 -19.63 26.17 -7.53
C ARG A 142 -20.64 26.09 -6.36
N GLY A 143 -20.94 24.90 -5.85
CA GLY A 143 -21.93 24.63 -4.80
C GLY A 143 -21.44 24.75 -3.35
N ARG A 144 -20.15 24.60 -3.04
CA ARG A 144 -19.69 24.64 -1.63
C ARG A 144 -19.38 26.04 -1.09
N ALA A 145 -19.16 27.03 -1.95
CA ALA A 145 -18.87 28.41 -1.53
C ALA A 145 -20.10 29.20 -1.00
N ARG A 146 -21.34 28.70 -1.17
CA ARG A 146 -22.54 29.45 -0.76
C ARG A 146 -22.98 29.24 0.69
N ARG A 147 -22.44 28.26 1.43
CA ARG A 147 -22.88 28.00 2.82
C ARG A 147 -22.18 28.84 3.89
N ASN A 148 -20.99 29.39 3.63
CA ASN A 148 -20.26 30.20 4.62
C ASN A 148 -20.40 31.72 4.46
N ALA A 149 -21.14 32.21 3.46
CA ALA A 149 -21.34 33.65 3.25
C ALA A 149 -22.59 34.24 3.94
N ARG A 150 -23.32 33.46 4.74
CA ARG A 150 -24.56 33.91 5.42
C ARG A 150 -24.41 34.22 6.92
N ARG A 151 -23.17 34.34 7.43
CA ARG A 151 -22.92 34.65 8.86
C ARG A 151 -22.17 35.96 9.14
N ALA A 152 -21.97 36.81 8.14
CA ALA A 152 -21.41 38.15 8.34
C ALA A 152 -22.19 39.16 7.49
N HIS A 153 -23.29 39.69 8.03
CA HIS A 153 -23.93 40.90 7.52
C HIS A 153 -24.12 41.85 8.72
N SER A 154 -23.19 42.78 8.88
CA SER A 154 -23.46 44.08 9.51
C SER A 154 -23.89 45.05 8.40
N PRO A 155 -24.89 45.92 8.63
CA PRO A 155 -25.45 46.76 7.57
C PRO A 155 -24.53 47.96 7.33
N GLY A 156 -23.99 48.11 6.12
CA GLY A 156 -23.36 49.37 5.70
C GLY A 156 -22.12 49.20 4.83
N SER A 157 -22.31 48.84 3.56
CA SER A 157 -21.47 49.30 2.43
C SER A 157 -21.89 48.54 1.15
N ARG A 158 -22.14 49.29 0.08
CA ARG A 158 -22.37 48.72 -1.27
C ARG A 158 -21.02 48.45 -1.93
N PRO A 159 -20.72 47.24 -2.42
CA PRO A 159 -19.57 47.07 -3.30
C PRO A 159 -19.98 47.34 -4.75
N THR A 160 -19.33 48.32 -5.34
CA THR A 160 -19.24 48.55 -6.78
C THR A 160 -18.34 47.48 -7.43
N GLY A 161 -18.64 47.08 -8.67
CA GLY A 161 -17.74 46.27 -9.49
C GLY A 161 -18.24 44.85 -9.79
N ARG A 162 -18.94 44.69 -10.91
CA ARG A 162 -19.38 43.39 -11.44
C ARG A 162 -18.34 42.92 -12.48
N GLN A 163 -17.33 42.17 -12.08
CA GLN A 163 -16.38 41.58 -13.04
C GLN A 163 -16.98 40.27 -13.62
N ARG A 164 -17.37 40.33 -14.89
CA ARG A 164 -17.79 39.16 -15.68
C ARG A 164 -16.56 38.32 -16.01
N CYS A 165 -16.49 37.09 -15.53
CA CYS A 165 -15.58 36.09 -16.09
C CYS A 165 -16.15 35.58 -17.43
N GLY A 166 -15.37 35.76 -18.49
CA GLY A 166 -15.67 35.35 -19.87
C GLY A 166 -15.86 33.84 -20.03
N GLY A 167 -16.64 33.48 -21.05
CA GLY A 167 -17.04 32.10 -21.33
C GLY A 167 -15.93 31.26 -21.95
N ALA A 168 -15.84 30.00 -21.51
CA ALA A 168 -15.17 28.93 -22.22
C ALA A 168 -16.17 27.78 -22.40
N ARG A 169 -16.29 27.29 -23.64
CA ARG A 169 -17.21 26.22 -24.06
C ARG A 169 -16.85 24.87 -23.39
N PRO A 170 -17.82 23.98 -23.15
CA PRO A 170 -17.58 22.69 -22.49
C PRO A 170 -16.97 21.70 -23.49
N GLY A 171 -15.64 21.61 -23.52
CA GLY A 171 -14.93 20.48 -24.11
C GLY A 171 -14.85 19.32 -23.11
N ARG A 172 -15.28 18.12 -23.52
CA ARG A 172 -15.14 16.88 -22.74
C ARG A 172 -13.68 16.67 -22.33
N CYS A 173 -13.35 16.86 -21.04
CA CYS A 173 -12.15 16.27 -20.47
C CYS A 173 -12.31 14.74 -20.51
N ARG A 174 -11.43 14.05 -21.24
CA ARG A 174 -11.30 12.59 -21.14
C ARG A 174 -10.72 12.29 -19.75
N ARG A 175 -11.58 11.83 -18.85
CA ARG A 175 -11.21 11.41 -17.48
C ARG A 175 -10.30 10.19 -17.56
N GLY A 176 -9.04 10.36 -17.23
CA GLY A 176 -8.09 9.27 -17.07
C GLY A 176 -7.60 9.25 -15.62
N LEU A 177 -7.94 8.20 -14.87
CA LEU A 177 -7.24 7.87 -13.63
C LEU A 177 -5.80 7.52 -14.01
N LEU A 178 -4.86 8.43 -13.74
CA LEU A 178 -3.44 8.16 -13.93
C LEU A 178 -2.94 7.30 -12.77
N PRO A 179 -2.37 6.11 -13.02
CA PRO A 179 -1.64 5.40 -11.99
C PRO A 179 -0.38 6.19 -11.63
N VAL A 180 -0.01 6.17 -10.34
CA VAL A 180 1.34 6.55 -9.92
C VAL A 180 2.28 5.50 -10.50
N ARG A 181 3.32 5.97 -11.20
CA ARG A 181 4.27 5.15 -11.95
C ARG A 181 5.11 4.27 -11.06
#